data_AF-A0A168GHH9-F1
#
_entry.id   AF-A0A168GHH9-F1
#
_cell.length_a   1.000
_cell.length_b   1.000
_cell.length_c   1.000
_cell.angle_alpha   90.00
_cell.angle_beta   90.00
_cell.angle_gamma   90.00
#
_symmetry.space_group_name_H-M   'P 1'
#
loop_
_entity.id
_entity.type
_entity.pdbx_description
1 polymer ?
#
loop_
_entity_poly.entity_id
_entity_poly.type
_entity_poly.pdbx_seq_one_letter_code
_entity_poly.pdbx_strand_id
1 'polypeptide(L)'
;MHAYLMTTLYHHAKYLWPHQSFKRPSSFLDQSSVLNYAYVYLYHTVIVYNIQTPVVFWLLLAKEKLFEAHLSPIDFWMSISLHAVTLFILMVEVIFNRMIISINMVLLVFGTVLLYMCLVFIIFAVEHWWVYSFLDWSVGPSAIIWYLAISVFIVLCFFLQVGLHKARDRIAMRCVKKYRSRQLATTTDNDEKKEVPSEITQTSNFEPLASTIGASSRITFNETSTADMSNHSSIYY
;
A
#
# COMPACT_ATOMS: atom_id res chain seq x y z
N MET A 1 9.50 12.19 2.35
CA MET A 1 9.17 11.37 3.55
C MET A 1 8.37 12.16 4.60
N HIS A 2 8.82 13.34 5.03
CA HIS A 2 8.14 14.13 6.09
C HIS A 2 6.64 14.41 5.84
N ALA A 3 6.26 14.86 4.64
CA ALA A 3 4.85 15.13 4.33
C ALA A 3 3.96 13.88 4.44
N TYR A 4 4.48 12.73 4.00
CA TYR A 4 3.79 11.44 4.13
C TYR A 4 3.63 11.06 5.61
N LEU A 5 4.72 11.11 6.39
CA LEU A 5 4.70 10.76 7.81
C LEU A 5 3.75 11.66 8.61
N MET A 6 3.75 12.97 8.34
CA MET A 6 2.84 13.92 9.00
C MET A 6 1.37 13.63 8.66
N THR A 7 1.08 13.33 7.39
CA THR A 7 -0.29 12.99 6.95
C THR A 7 -0.74 11.68 7.59
N THR A 8 0.10 10.65 7.56
CA THR A 8 -0.18 9.34 8.18
C THR A 8 -0.34 9.46 9.69
N LEU A 9 0.52 10.22 10.37
CA LEU A 9 0.45 10.47 11.81
C LEU A 9 -0.84 11.20 12.18
N TYR A 10 -1.22 12.23 11.42
CA TYR A 10 -2.47 12.96 11.62
C TYR A 10 -3.69 12.02 11.52
N HIS A 11 -3.76 11.22 10.47
CA HIS A 11 -4.88 10.28 10.29
C HIS A 11 -4.88 9.15 11.33
N HIS A 12 -3.70 8.68 11.74
CA HIS A 12 -3.59 7.65 12.77
C HIS A 12 -3.99 8.19 14.16
N ALA A 13 -3.52 9.38 14.52
CA ALA A 13 -3.91 10.05 15.77
C ALA A 13 -5.42 10.30 15.83
N LYS A 14 -6.02 10.75 14.71
CA LYS A 14 -7.47 10.94 14.60
C LYS A 14 -8.24 9.62 14.72
N TYR A 15 -7.71 8.53 14.17
CA TYR A 15 -8.30 7.19 14.29
C TYR A 15 -8.27 6.66 15.73
N LEU A 16 -7.17 6.91 16.47
CA LEU A 16 -7.03 6.51 17.87
C LEU A 16 -7.85 7.37 18.84
N TRP A 17 -8.41 8.50 18.39
CA TRP A 17 -9.15 9.41 19.26
C TRP A 17 -10.43 8.74 19.78
N PRO A 18 -10.62 8.59 21.11
CA PRO A 18 -11.65 7.74 21.71
C PRO A 18 -13.08 8.05 21.26
N HIS A 19 -13.33 9.32 20.90
CA HIS A 19 -14.67 9.80 20.55
C HIS A 19 -15.16 9.36 19.16
N GLN A 20 -14.27 8.85 18.28
CA GLN A 20 -14.61 8.45 16.90
C GLN A 20 -14.38 6.96 16.59
N SER A 21 -13.98 6.16 17.58
CA SER A 21 -13.41 4.81 17.48
C SER A 21 -14.25 3.74 16.72
N PHE A 22 -15.52 4.02 16.41
CA PHE A 22 -16.41 3.08 15.69
C PHE A 22 -16.87 3.54 14.31
N LYS A 23 -16.56 4.76 13.87
CA LYS A 23 -16.91 5.21 12.52
C LYS A 23 -15.80 4.80 11.56
N ARG A 24 -16.17 4.25 10.39
CA ARG A 24 -15.25 4.00 9.26
C ARG A 24 -14.34 5.22 9.09
N PRO A 25 -13.06 5.06 8.72
CA PRO A 25 -12.14 6.18 8.50
C PRO A 25 -12.59 7.03 7.30
N SER A 26 -13.64 7.83 7.48
CA SER A 26 -14.15 8.79 6.50
C SER A 26 -13.17 9.94 6.30
N SER A 27 -12.27 10.16 7.26
CA SER A 27 -11.23 11.18 7.19
C SER A 27 -10.31 11.07 5.97
N PHE A 28 -10.12 9.88 5.40
CA PHE A 28 -9.36 9.71 4.16
C PHE A 28 -10.21 9.94 2.90
N LEU A 29 -11.54 9.84 3.03
CA LEU A 29 -12.50 9.96 1.93
C LEU A 29 -13.08 11.37 1.81
N ASP A 30 -12.93 12.21 2.84
CA ASP A 30 -13.39 13.62 2.86
C ASP A 30 -12.40 14.61 2.20
N GLN A 31 -11.26 14.12 1.71
CA GLN A 31 -10.31 14.96 0.98
C GLN A 31 -10.65 15.04 -0.51
N SER A 32 -10.20 16.10 -1.19
CA SER A 32 -10.33 16.20 -2.64
C SER A 32 -9.71 14.97 -3.32
N SER A 33 -10.33 14.50 -4.41
CA SER A 33 -9.89 13.30 -5.11
C SER A 33 -8.43 13.38 -5.56
N VAL A 34 -7.95 14.59 -5.87
CA VAL A 34 -6.55 14.85 -6.25
C VAL A 34 -5.60 14.58 -5.09
N LEU A 35 -5.91 15.06 -3.88
CA LEU A 35 -5.05 14.83 -2.70
C LEU A 35 -5.03 13.37 -2.29
N ASN A 36 -6.18 12.68 -2.36
CA ASN A 36 -6.23 11.25 -2.09
C ASN A 36 -5.39 10.47 -3.11
N TYR A 37 -5.49 10.80 -4.40
CA TYR A 37 -4.66 10.19 -5.44
C TYR A 37 -3.17 10.44 -5.21
N ALA A 38 -2.78 11.69 -4.91
CA ALA A 38 -1.41 12.06 -4.60
C ALA A 38 -0.88 11.34 -3.35
N TYR A 39 -1.72 11.16 -2.32
CA TYR A 39 -1.35 10.42 -1.11
C TYR A 39 -1.15 8.93 -1.39
N VAL A 40 -2.05 8.29 -2.14
CA VAL A 40 -1.91 6.90 -2.57
C VAL A 40 -0.65 6.75 -3.43
N TYR A 41 -0.42 7.65 -4.38
CA TYR A 41 0.79 7.64 -5.20
C TYR A 41 2.07 7.79 -4.34
N LEU A 42 2.09 8.77 -3.43
CA LEU A 42 3.20 8.99 -2.49
C LEU A 42 3.48 7.74 -1.66
N TYR A 43 2.44 7.08 -1.16
CA TYR A 43 2.59 5.81 -0.44
C TYR A 43 3.28 4.74 -1.29
N HIS A 44 2.84 4.55 -2.54
CA HIS A 44 3.44 3.55 -3.43
C HIS A 44 4.92 3.87 -3.70
N THR A 45 5.30 5.14 -3.85
CA THR A 45 6.72 5.52 -4.01
C THR A 45 7.53 5.22 -2.74
N VAL A 46 6.99 5.52 -1.55
CA VAL A 46 7.66 5.28 -0.27
C VAL A 46 7.92 3.78 -0.07
N ILE A 47 6.93 2.91 -0.27
CA ILE A 47 7.14 1.47 -0.03
C ILE A 47 8.06 0.81 -1.07
N VAL A 48 8.12 1.32 -2.31
CA VAL A 48 8.99 0.76 -3.36
C VAL A 48 10.41 1.25 -3.21
N TYR A 49 10.62 2.57 -3.09
CA TYR A 49 11.97 3.14 -3.06
C TYR A 49 12.72 2.83 -1.77
N ASN A 50 12.04 2.71 -0.63
CA ASN A 50 12.70 2.33 0.61
C ASN A 50 13.18 0.86 0.65
N ILE A 51 12.74 0.00 -0.28
CA ILE A 51 13.39 -1.30 -0.55
C ILE A 51 14.49 -1.12 -1.58
N GLN A 52 14.17 -0.45 -2.69
CA GLN A 52 15.07 -0.36 -3.83
C GLN A 52 16.38 0.36 -3.51
N THR A 53 16.34 1.49 -2.80
CA THR A 53 17.52 2.27 -2.44
C THR A 53 18.56 1.47 -1.65
N PRO A 54 18.24 0.84 -0.50
CA PRO A 54 19.22 0.06 0.23
C PRO A 54 19.73 -1.14 -0.59
N VAL A 55 18.88 -1.83 -1.36
CA VAL A 55 19.34 -2.95 -2.19
C VAL A 55 20.33 -2.49 -3.26
N VAL A 56 20.01 -1.42 -4.00
CA VAL A 56 20.92 -0.86 -5.02
C VAL A 56 22.20 -0.34 -4.38
N PHE A 57 22.10 0.34 -3.23
CA PHE A 57 23.26 0.81 -2.49
C PHE A 57 24.20 -0.35 -2.12
N TRP A 58 23.69 -1.38 -1.47
CA TRP A 58 24.52 -2.50 -1.01
C TRP A 58 25.07 -3.35 -2.16
N LEU A 59 24.33 -3.51 -3.25
CA LEU A 59 24.78 -4.31 -4.38
C LEU A 59 25.77 -3.57 -5.28
N LEU A 60 25.56 -2.28 -5.54
CA LEU A 60 26.28 -1.56 -6.59
C LEU A 60 27.18 -0.43 -6.07
N LEU A 61 26.83 0.23 -4.97
CA LEU A 61 27.55 1.42 -4.49
C LEU A 61 28.42 1.16 -3.27
N ALA A 62 28.10 0.17 -2.43
CA ALA A 62 28.78 0.00 -1.15
C ALA A 62 30.28 -0.21 -1.31
N LYS A 63 30.72 -0.94 -2.35
CA LYS A 63 32.14 -1.13 -2.63
C LYS A 63 32.87 0.21 -2.84
N GLU A 64 32.41 0.97 -3.83
CA GLU A 64 33.03 2.25 -4.20
C GLU A 64 32.87 3.31 -3.09
N LYS A 65 31.64 3.49 -2.58
CA LYS A 65 31.30 4.59 -1.67
C LYS A 65 31.67 4.34 -0.23
N LEU A 66 31.71 3.08 0.22
CA LEU A 66 31.86 2.76 1.64
C LEU A 66 33.25 2.20 1.95
N PHE A 67 33.76 1.30 1.10
CA PHE A 67 35.01 0.61 1.35
C PHE A 67 36.22 1.26 0.66
N GLU A 68 36.04 1.84 -0.53
CA GLU A 68 37.13 2.46 -1.30
C GLU A 68 37.26 3.97 -1.05
N ALA A 69 36.18 4.65 -0.65
CA ALA A 69 36.18 6.10 -0.46
C ALA A 69 36.90 6.62 0.80
N HIS A 70 37.52 5.74 1.60
CA HIS A 70 38.22 6.10 2.85
C HIS A 70 37.43 7.07 3.75
N LEU A 71 36.12 6.82 3.90
CA LEU A 71 35.23 7.64 4.71
C LEU A 71 35.68 7.67 6.17
N SER A 72 35.36 8.77 6.86
CA SER A 72 35.51 8.84 8.30
C SER A 72 34.63 7.76 8.97
N PRO A 73 35.03 7.21 10.14
CA PRO A 73 34.22 6.20 10.83
C PRO A 73 32.79 6.65 11.15
N ILE A 74 32.59 7.96 11.36
CA ILE A 74 31.27 8.52 11.63
C ILE A 74 30.39 8.56 10.38
N ASP A 75 30.94 8.92 9.21
CA ASP A 75 30.19 8.96 7.95
C ASP A 75 29.82 7.55 7.49
N PHE A 76 30.74 6.60 7.67
CA PHE A 76 30.50 5.18 7.45
C PHE A 76 29.33 4.68 8.31
N TRP A 77 29.36 4.95 9.61
CA TRP A 77 28.30 4.55 10.55
C TRP A 77 26.96 5.20 10.21
N MET A 78 26.95 6.50 9.88
CA MET A 78 25.75 7.23 9.50
C MET A 78 25.12 6.69 8.21
N SER A 79 25.94 6.37 7.21
CA SER A 79 25.45 5.78 5.96
C SER A 79 24.78 4.42 6.19
N ILE A 80 25.42 3.53 6.96
CA ILE A 80 24.83 2.22 7.31
C ILE A 80 23.53 2.41 8.12
N SER A 81 23.57 3.28 9.13
CA SER A 81 22.44 3.53 10.01
C SER A 81 21.24 4.07 9.25
N LEU A 82 21.44 4.98 8.29
CA LEU A 82 20.39 5.54 7.45
C LEU A 82 19.65 4.44 6.67
N HIS A 83 20.39 3.53 6.03
CA HIS A 83 19.80 2.42 5.28
C HIS A 83 19.09 1.42 6.19
N ALA A 84 19.67 1.10 7.36
CA ALA A 84 19.07 0.20 8.33
C ALA A 84 17.77 0.76 8.93
N VAL A 85 17.77 2.04 9.32
CA VAL A 85 16.58 2.74 9.84
C VAL A 85 15.50 2.81 8.77
N THR A 86 15.86 3.11 7.53
CA THR A 86 14.91 3.16 6.41
C THR A 86 14.23 1.80 6.19
N LEU A 87 15.01 0.71 6.19
CA LEU A 87 14.48 -0.65 6.08
C LEU A 87 13.58 -1.00 7.28
N PHE A 88 13.98 -0.62 8.49
CA PHE A 88 13.19 -0.84 9.70
C PHE A 88 11.85 -0.11 9.66
N ILE A 89 11.84 1.18 9.30
CA ILE A 89 10.61 1.97 9.15
C ILE A 89 9.70 1.34 8.10
N LEU A 90 10.25 0.88 6.97
CA LEU A 90 9.49 0.17 5.95
C LEU A 90 8.86 -1.12 6.49
N MET A 91 9.59 -1.92 7.27
CA MET A 91 9.04 -3.14 7.87
C MET A 91 7.88 -2.83 8.82
N VAL A 92 8.05 -1.84 9.70
CA VAL A 92 6.99 -1.35 10.59
C VAL A 92 5.78 -0.89 9.76
N GLU A 93 6.01 -0.13 8.70
CA GLU A 93 4.94 0.40 7.87
C GLU A 93 4.18 -0.70 7.12
N VAL A 94 4.86 -1.67 6.54
CA VAL A 94 4.21 -2.82 5.87
C VAL A 94 3.35 -3.59 6.87
N ILE A 95 3.85 -3.82 8.10
CA ILE A 95 3.15 -4.61 9.13
C ILE A 95 1.90 -3.88 9.65
N PHE A 96 2.01 -2.59 9.98
CA PHE A 96 0.94 -1.87 10.69
C PHE A 96 0.01 -1.07 9.78
N ASN A 97 0.46 -0.64 8.60
CA ASN A 97 -0.39 0.10 7.68
C ASN A 97 -1.48 -0.84 7.12
N ARG A 98 -2.66 -0.30 6.80
CA ARG A 98 -3.78 -1.05 6.19
C ARG A 98 -4.16 -0.52 4.81
N MET A 99 -3.30 0.30 4.21
CA MET A 99 -3.55 0.81 2.87
C MET A 99 -3.54 -0.34 1.84
N ILE A 100 -4.46 -0.26 0.88
CA ILE A 100 -4.59 -1.22 -0.21
C ILE A 100 -3.69 -0.76 -1.36
N ILE A 101 -2.87 -1.67 -1.89
CA ILE A 101 -2.03 -1.41 -3.05
C ILE A 101 -2.87 -1.53 -4.33
N SER A 102 -2.83 -0.50 -5.16
CA SER A 102 -3.47 -0.48 -6.48
C SER A 102 -2.43 -0.80 -7.55
N ILE A 103 -2.63 -1.88 -8.29
CA ILE A 103 -1.69 -2.36 -9.32
C ILE A 103 -1.48 -1.29 -10.41
N ASN A 104 -2.51 -0.49 -10.71
CA ASN A 104 -2.44 0.57 -11.73
C ASN A 104 -1.41 1.65 -11.40
N MET A 105 -1.00 1.79 -10.14
CA MET A 105 0.03 2.75 -9.72
C MET A 105 1.45 2.36 -10.15
N VAL A 106 1.66 1.14 -10.66
CA VAL A 106 2.97 0.68 -11.13
C VAL A 106 3.54 1.59 -12.20
N LEU A 107 2.69 2.08 -13.12
CA LEU A 107 3.11 2.96 -14.21
C LEU A 107 3.59 4.31 -13.71
N LEU A 108 2.95 4.88 -12.67
CA LEU A 108 3.37 6.16 -12.10
C LEU A 108 4.66 6.04 -11.29
N VAL A 109 4.78 4.97 -10.48
CA VAL A 109 6.02 4.68 -9.74
C VAL A 109 7.17 4.48 -10.73
N PHE A 110 6.96 3.67 -11.77
CA PHE A 110 7.96 3.45 -12.81
C PHE A 110 8.31 4.74 -13.58
N GLY A 111 7.29 5.52 -13.99
CA GLY A 111 7.48 6.79 -14.68
C GLY A 111 8.31 7.79 -13.87
N THR A 112 8.20 7.76 -12.55
CA THR A 112 8.97 8.64 -11.67
C THR A 112 10.45 8.29 -11.64
N VAL A 113 10.78 7.00 -11.70
CA VAL A 113 12.18 6.58 -11.88
C VAL A 113 12.67 6.97 -13.25
N LEU A 114 11.87 6.80 -14.31
CA LEU A 114 12.29 7.26 -15.65
C LEU A 114 12.61 8.76 -15.67
N LEU A 115 11.77 9.59 -15.04
CA LEU A 115 12.04 11.02 -14.87
C LEU A 115 13.33 11.28 -14.08
N TYR A 116 13.57 10.51 -13.02
CA TYR A 116 14.82 10.57 -12.25
C TYR A 116 16.04 10.19 -13.11
N MET A 117 15.92 9.16 -13.96
CA MET A 117 16.99 8.77 -14.89
C MET A 117 17.28 9.87 -15.90
N CYS A 118 16.25 10.55 -16.42
CA CYS A 118 16.43 11.73 -17.27
C CYS A 118 17.17 12.86 -16.52
N LEU A 119 16.86 13.07 -15.24
CA LEU A 119 17.52 14.08 -14.42
C LEU A 119 19.03 13.82 -14.28
N VAL A 120 19.47 12.56 -14.24
CA VAL A 120 20.90 12.22 -14.20
C VAL A 120 21.64 12.75 -15.42
N PHE A 121 21.04 12.71 -16.61
CA PHE A 121 21.65 13.30 -17.82
C PHE A 121 21.73 14.82 -17.74
N ILE A 122 20.73 15.47 -17.15
CA ILE A 122 20.76 16.92 -16.93
C ILE A 122 21.90 17.29 -15.97
N ILE A 123 22.07 16.53 -14.88
CA ILE A 123 23.17 16.74 -13.93
C ILE A 123 24.52 16.55 -14.63
N PHE A 124 24.69 15.50 -15.44
CA PHE A 124 25.92 15.30 -16.20
C PHE A 124 26.21 16.45 -17.18
N ALA A 125 25.18 16.96 -17.85
CA ALA A 125 25.33 18.09 -18.78
C ALA A 125 25.82 19.37 -18.09
N VAL A 126 25.47 19.57 -16.82
CA VAL A 126 25.83 20.77 -16.03
C VAL A 126 27.13 20.58 -15.26
N GLU A 127 27.28 19.47 -14.55
CA GLU A 127 28.37 19.23 -13.60
C GLU A 127 29.53 18.43 -14.21
N HIS A 128 29.33 17.86 -15.41
CA HIS A 128 30.33 17.05 -16.13
C HIS A 128 30.81 15.80 -15.37
N TRP A 129 30.06 15.32 -14.38
CA TRP A 129 30.29 14.04 -13.71
C TRP A 129 28.99 13.23 -13.56
N TRP A 130 29.11 11.91 -13.61
CA TRP A 130 27.98 11.00 -13.47
C TRP A 130 27.66 10.75 -12.00
N VAL A 131 26.39 10.97 -11.62
CA VAL A 131 25.89 10.71 -10.25
C VAL A 131 26.24 9.30 -9.78
N TYR A 132 26.22 8.34 -10.71
CA TYR A 132 26.51 6.94 -10.47
C TYR A 132 27.46 6.39 -11.54
N SER A 133 28.55 5.77 -11.12
CA SER A 133 29.56 5.17 -11.99
C SER A 133 29.00 4.07 -12.90
N PHE A 134 28.04 3.27 -12.42
CA PHE A 134 27.39 2.23 -13.23
C PHE A 134 26.39 2.77 -14.27
N LEU A 135 26.05 4.05 -14.22
CA LEU A 135 25.24 4.74 -15.23
C LEU A 135 26.10 5.53 -16.22
N ASP A 136 27.42 5.45 -16.10
CA ASP A 136 28.35 6.21 -16.91
C ASP A 136 28.39 5.70 -18.36
N TRP A 137 27.86 6.50 -19.28
CA TRP A 137 27.89 6.21 -20.72
C TRP A 137 29.27 6.37 -21.36
N SER A 138 30.22 7.01 -20.69
CA SER A 138 31.61 7.15 -21.16
C SER A 138 32.37 5.83 -21.09
N VAL A 139 31.97 4.91 -20.20
CA VAL A 139 32.52 3.55 -20.09
C VAL A 139 32.05 2.64 -21.23
N GLY A 140 31.04 3.07 -21.98
CA GLY A 140 30.54 2.42 -23.18
C GLY A 140 29.08 1.96 -23.09
N PRO A 141 28.61 1.17 -24.07
CA PRO A 141 27.20 0.79 -24.18
C PRO A 141 26.73 -0.16 -23.07
N SER A 142 27.64 -0.71 -22.25
CA SER A 142 27.29 -1.55 -21.10
C SER A 142 26.41 -0.82 -20.07
N ALA A 143 26.45 0.52 -20.02
CA ALA A 143 25.55 1.32 -19.20
C ALA A 143 24.07 0.99 -19.43
N ILE A 144 23.67 0.68 -20.68
CA ILE A 144 22.28 0.35 -21.02
C ILE A 144 21.74 -0.85 -20.23
N ILE A 145 22.61 -1.82 -19.93
CA ILE A 145 22.25 -3.02 -19.17
C ILE A 145 21.86 -2.62 -17.75
N TRP A 146 22.55 -1.67 -17.14
CA TRP A 146 22.25 -1.17 -15.80
C TRP A 146 20.94 -0.39 -15.75
N TYR A 147 20.66 0.46 -16.74
CA TYR A 147 19.37 1.15 -16.85
C TYR A 147 18.20 0.16 -16.95
N LEU A 148 18.34 -0.89 -17.78
CA LEU A 148 17.34 -1.94 -17.92
C LEU A 148 17.21 -2.78 -16.64
N ALA A 149 18.32 -3.17 -16.03
CA ALA A 149 18.32 -3.95 -14.79
C ALA A 149 17.61 -3.22 -13.65
N ILE A 150 17.90 -1.93 -13.45
CA ILE A 150 17.26 -1.10 -12.42
C ILE A 150 15.76 -0.94 -12.72
N SER A 151 15.41 -0.70 -13.98
CA SER A 151 14.02 -0.57 -14.43
C SER A 151 13.19 -1.83 -14.11
N VAL A 152 13.72 -3.01 -14.46
CA VAL A 152 13.09 -4.30 -14.14
C VAL A 152 13.03 -4.51 -12.62
N PHE A 153 14.11 -4.19 -11.91
CA PHE A 153 14.18 -4.36 -10.46
C PHE A 153 13.12 -3.55 -9.72
N ILE A 154 12.84 -2.32 -10.13
CA ILE A 154 11.77 -1.49 -9.52
C ILE A 154 10.39 -2.12 -9.71
N VAL A 155 10.10 -2.64 -10.90
CA VAL A 155 8.84 -3.33 -11.17
C VAL A 155 8.74 -4.59 -10.29
N LEU A 156 9.83 -5.33 -10.13
CA LEU A 156 9.90 -6.48 -9.21
C LEU A 156 9.66 -6.06 -7.75
N CYS A 157 10.28 -4.99 -7.27
CA CYS A 157 10.04 -4.43 -5.94
C CYS A 157 8.57 -4.04 -5.73
N PHE A 158 7.93 -3.45 -6.74
CA PHE A 158 6.50 -3.12 -6.69
C PHE A 158 5.64 -4.37 -6.51
N PHE A 159 5.85 -5.41 -7.33
CA PHE A 159 5.08 -6.66 -7.20
C PHE A 159 5.40 -7.43 -5.92
N LEU A 160 6.63 -7.37 -5.43
CA LEU A 160 7.00 -7.88 -4.12
C LEU A 160 6.17 -7.21 -3.02
N GLN A 161 6.02 -5.88 -3.07
CA GLN A 161 5.19 -5.13 -2.13
C GLN A 161 3.71 -5.52 -2.24
N VAL A 162 3.16 -5.67 -3.45
CA VAL A 162 1.80 -6.20 -3.66
C VAL A 162 1.64 -7.57 -2.96
N GLY A 163 2.64 -8.44 -3.10
CA GLY A 163 2.67 -9.76 -2.46
C GLY A 163 2.68 -9.68 -0.93
N LEU A 164 3.56 -8.86 -0.36
CA LEU A 164 3.68 -8.66 1.09
C LEU A 164 2.37 -8.12 1.70
N HIS A 165 1.71 -7.17 1.03
CA HIS A 165 0.43 -6.62 1.50
C HIS A 165 -0.68 -7.66 1.44
N LYS A 166 -0.78 -8.42 0.35
CA LYS A 166 -1.73 -9.53 0.25
C LYS A 166 -1.46 -10.60 1.30
N ALA A 167 -0.20 -10.90 1.61
CA ALA A 167 0.17 -11.85 2.65
C ALA A 167 -0.25 -11.37 4.05
N ARG A 168 0.04 -10.10 4.38
CA ARG A 168 -0.42 -9.47 5.62
C ARG A 168 -1.93 -9.53 5.78
N ASP A 169 -2.68 -9.14 4.75
CA ASP A 169 -4.14 -9.10 4.80
C ASP A 169 -4.73 -10.52 4.96
N ARG A 170 -4.12 -11.53 4.32
CA ARG A 170 -4.47 -12.94 4.52
C ARG A 170 -4.22 -13.39 5.96
N ILE A 171 -3.11 -13.01 6.57
CA ILE A 171 -2.80 -13.35 7.97
C ILE A 171 -3.82 -12.68 8.90
N ALA A 172 -4.12 -11.39 8.70
CA ALA A 172 -5.10 -10.66 9.50
C ALA A 172 -6.50 -11.31 9.42
N MET A 173 -6.96 -11.68 8.23
CA MET A 173 -8.25 -12.37 8.05
C MET A 173 -8.29 -13.73 8.75
N ARG A 174 -7.20 -14.50 8.70
CA ARG A 174 -7.10 -15.80 9.41
C ARG A 174 -7.19 -15.62 10.92
N CYS A 175 -6.55 -14.60 11.49
CA CYS A 175 -6.63 -14.29 12.92
C CYS A 175 -8.05 -13.91 13.35
N VAL A 176 -8.74 -13.07 12.58
CA VAL A 176 -10.13 -12.67 12.87
C VAL A 176 -11.09 -13.86 12.79
N LYS A 177 -10.96 -14.71 11.78
CA LYS A 177 -11.79 -15.92 11.64
C LYS A 177 -11.61 -16.85 12.85
N LYS A 178 -10.37 -17.08 13.28
CA LYS A 178 -10.06 -17.91 14.46
C LYS A 178 -10.67 -17.34 15.74
N TYR A 179 -10.64 -16.01 15.92
CA TYR A 179 -11.25 -15.36 17.08
C TYR A 179 -12.77 -15.52 17.08
N ARG A 180 -13.45 -15.26 15.95
CA ARG A 180 -14.91 -15.41 15.83
C ARG A 180 -15.36 -16.86 16.04
N SER A 181 -14.64 -17.84 15.49
CA SER A 181 -14.96 -19.26 15.69
C SER A 181 -14.85 -19.69 17.16
N ARG A 182 -13.87 -19.15 17.91
CA ARG A 182 -13.74 -19.41 19.35
C ARG A 182 -14.90 -18.79 20.13
N GLN A 183 -15.29 -17.57 19.80
CA GLN A 183 -16.40 -16.89 20.47
C GLN A 183 -17.73 -17.62 20.25
N LEU A 184 -17.99 -18.11 19.05
CA LEU A 184 -19.22 -18.87 18.74
C LEU A 184 -19.27 -20.20 19.50
N ALA A 185 -18.15 -20.93 19.60
CA ALA A 185 -18.10 -22.20 20.33
C ALA A 185 -18.41 -22.03 21.83
N THR A 186 -17.97 -20.93 22.45
CA THR A 186 -18.26 -20.64 23.87
C THR A 186 -19.71 -20.24 24.12
N THR A 187 -20.40 -19.66 23.13
CA THR A 187 -21.83 -19.31 23.27
C THR A 187 -22.72 -20.55 23.22
N THR A 188 -22.44 -21.49 22.29
CA THR A 188 -23.25 -22.72 22.15
C THR A 188 -23.21 -23.61 23.39
N ASP A 189 -22.07 -23.71 24.07
CA ASP A 189 -21.90 -24.52 25.29
C ASP A 189 -22.63 -23.94 26.52
N ASN A 190 -22.90 -22.63 26.54
CA ASN A 190 -23.65 -21.97 27.61
C ASN A 190 -25.17 -22.04 27.41
N ASP A 191 -25.65 -22.07 26.16
CA ASP A 191 -27.08 -22.20 25.88
C ASP A 191 -27.60 -23.63 26.13
N GLU A 192 -26.75 -24.65 25.99
CA GLU A 192 -27.14 -26.06 26.26
C GLU A 192 -27.31 -26.37 27.76
N LYS A 193 -26.79 -25.50 28.66
CA LYS A 193 -26.96 -25.65 30.13
C LYS A 193 -28.09 -24.83 30.74
N LYS A 194 -28.84 -24.06 29.96
CA LYS A 194 -30.09 -23.44 30.42
C LYS A 194 -31.25 -24.42 30.21
N GLU A 195 -31.28 -25.48 31.02
CA GLU A 195 -32.51 -26.24 31.22
C GLU A 195 -33.59 -25.32 31.81
N VAL A 196 -34.80 -25.52 31.30
CA VAL A 196 -35.97 -24.64 31.34
C VAL A 196 -36.59 -24.57 32.74
N PRO A 197 -36.69 -23.39 33.39
CA PRO A 197 -37.81 -23.11 34.28
C PRO A 197 -39.03 -22.83 33.40
N SER A 198 -39.98 -23.74 33.43
CA SER A 198 -41.28 -23.63 32.78
C SER A 198 -42.07 -22.46 33.36
N GLU A 199 -42.19 -21.33 32.66
CA GLU A 199 -43.17 -20.32 33.06
C GLU A 199 -43.67 -19.41 31.92
N ILE A 200 -44.94 -19.65 31.59
CA ILE A 200 -46.03 -18.74 31.19
C ILE A 200 -45.81 -17.84 29.97
N THR A 201 -46.36 -18.34 28.87
CA THR A 201 -46.83 -17.60 27.69
C THR A 201 -47.72 -16.43 28.07
N GLN A 202 -47.21 -15.19 27.96
CA GLN A 202 -48.05 -13.99 27.93
C GLN A 202 -47.96 -13.36 26.53
N THR A 203 -48.98 -13.64 25.72
CA THR A 203 -49.19 -13.06 24.39
C THR A 203 -49.53 -11.58 24.52
N SER A 204 -48.56 -10.70 24.29
CA SER A 204 -48.85 -9.27 24.08
C SER A 204 -48.96 -8.99 22.58
N ASN A 205 -50.18 -8.65 22.19
CA ASN A 205 -50.54 -8.18 20.85
C ASN A 205 -49.99 -6.77 20.64
N PHE A 206 -48.76 -6.66 20.16
CA PHE A 206 -48.24 -5.39 19.66
C PHE A 206 -48.14 -5.42 18.14
N GLU A 207 -49.10 -4.77 17.48
CA GLU A 207 -48.99 -4.41 16.07
C GLU A 207 -47.88 -3.36 15.88
N PRO A 208 -46.91 -3.58 14.98
CA PRO A 208 -45.94 -2.57 14.63
C PRO A 208 -46.61 -1.51 13.75
N LEU A 209 -46.82 -0.32 14.32
CA LEU A 209 -47.15 0.86 13.53
C LEU A 209 -46.03 1.12 12.52
N ALA A 210 -46.39 0.96 11.25
CA ALA A 210 -45.61 1.38 10.10
C ALA A 210 -45.36 2.89 10.19
N SER A 211 -44.20 3.29 10.71
CA SER A 211 -43.71 4.66 10.56
C SER A 211 -43.10 4.80 9.16
N THR A 212 -43.99 5.16 8.25
CA THR A 212 -43.70 5.93 7.05
C THR A 212 -42.92 7.19 7.41
N ILE A 213 -42.06 7.64 6.49
CA ILE A 213 -41.39 8.95 6.40
C ILE A 213 -39.88 8.90 6.71
N GLY A 214 -39.11 8.79 5.64
CA GLY A 214 -37.65 8.94 5.65
C GLY A 214 -37.05 8.71 4.27
N ALA A 215 -37.52 9.47 3.28
CA ALA A 215 -36.92 9.54 1.95
C ALA A 215 -35.46 10.00 2.06
N SER A 216 -34.53 9.04 2.12
CA SER A 216 -33.10 9.29 1.98
C SER A 216 -32.69 8.76 0.61
N SER A 217 -32.41 9.72 -0.27
CA SER A 217 -32.05 9.56 -1.67
C SER A 217 -30.86 8.61 -1.82
N ARG A 218 -31.17 7.35 -2.13
CA ARG A 218 -30.17 6.35 -2.49
C ARG A 218 -29.78 6.59 -3.95
N ILE A 219 -28.63 7.23 -4.15
CA ILE A 219 -27.96 7.28 -5.46
C ILE A 219 -27.55 5.85 -5.81
N THR A 220 -28.35 5.19 -6.65
CA THR A 220 -28.00 3.95 -7.33
C THR A 220 -27.08 4.27 -8.49
N PHE A 221 -25.83 3.81 -8.43
CA PHE A 221 -24.98 3.77 -9.61
C PHE A 221 -25.53 2.73 -10.58
N ASN A 222 -25.86 3.23 -11.76
CA ASN A 222 -26.38 2.54 -12.92
C ASN A 222 -25.55 1.29 -13.25
N GLU A 223 -26.17 0.10 -13.19
CA GLU A 223 -25.64 -1.12 -13.80
C GLU A 223 -25.76 -0.96 -15.31
N THR A 224 -24.63 -0.80 -16.00
CA THR A 224 -24.56 -0.95 -17.45
C THR A 224 -24.81 -2.41 -17.82
N SER A 225 -26.08 -2.65 -18.19
CA SER A 225 -26.58 -3.57 -19.22
C SER A 225 -25.56 -4.56 -19.81
N THR A 226 -25.73 -5.82 -19.45
CA THR A 226 -25.47 -6.96 -20.33
C THR A 226 -26.41 -6.88 -21.52
N ALA A 227 -25.91 -6.42 -22.67
CA ALA A 227 -26.56 -6.60 -23.95
C ALA A 227 -26.07 -7.92 -24.56
N ASP A 228 -26.91 -8.94 -24.43
CA ASP A 228 -26.98 -10.02 -25.40
C ASP A 228 -27.34 -9.43 -26.76
N MET A 229 -26.49 -9.58 -27.78
CA MET A 229 -26.94 -9.67 -29.18
C MET A 229 -25.95 -10.48 -30.03
N SER A 230 -26.44 -11.68 -30.37
CA SER A 230 -26.45 -12.29 -31.71
C SER A 230 -25.14 -12.57 -32.45
N ASN A 231 -24.89 -13.87 -32.57
CA ASN A 231 -24.48 -14.57 -33.79
C ASN A 231 -24.56 -13.74 -35.07
N HIS A 232 -23.43 -13.57 -35.75
CA HIS A 232 -23.40 -13.50 -37.20
C HIS A 232 -22.22 -14.28 -37.76
N SER A 233 -22.57 -15.29 -38.53
CA SER A 233 -21.75 -16.05 -39.47
C SER A 233 -21.48 -15.24 -40.75
N SER A 234 -20.40 -15.64 -41.46
CA SER A 234 -20.03 -15.38 -42.88
C SER A 234 -18.59 -14.84 -42.95
N ILE A 235 -17.59 -15.67 -43.30
CA ILE A 235 -17.10 -15.92 -44.67
C ILE A 235 -16.65 -14.61 -45.36
N TYR A 236 -15.35 -14.45 -45.62
CA TYR A 236 -14.73 -14.38 -46.96
C TYR A 236 -13.22 -14.11 -46.87
N TYR A 237 -12.47 -14.96 -47.60
CA TYR A 237 -11.07 -14.91 -48.05
C TYR A 237 -9.93 -14.66 -47.04
#